data_AF-A0A832ZW82-F1
#
_entry.id   AF-A0A832ZW82-F1
#
_cell.length_a   1.000
_cell.length_b   1.000
_cell.length_c   1.000
_cell.angle_alpha   90.00
_cell.angle_beta   90.00
_cell.angle_gamma   90.00
#
_symmetry.space_group_name_H-M   'P 1'
#
loop_
_entity.id
_entity.type
_entity.pdbx_description
1 polymer ?
#
loop_
_entity_poly.entity_id
_entity_poly.type
_entity_poly.pdbx_seq_one_letter_code
_entity_poly.pdbx_strand_id
1 'polypeptide(L)'
;MKPVPTVIVQKRLEVSRKVSTVTSAFFIMLSFLVSGIIFEAMGVSAAETFIVIASIFASPSLLLQAILRGLPIGLAALGLSVAFRMNFWNIGAEGQIYMGMFAATGVILLHTFQGFLPSVLVFPAMLLASFLAGGLYCLLPAILKAKQA
;
A
#
# COMPACT_ATOMS: atom_id res chain seq x y z
N MET A 1 -59.41 2.00 -9.14
CA MET A 1 -58.19 2.71 -8.66
C MET A 1 -56.99 2.00 -9.26
N LYS A 2 -56.15 2.69 -10.06
CA LYS A 2 -54.92 2.09 -10.61
C LYS A 2 -53.86 2.04 -9.51
N PRO A 3 -53.12 0.93 -9.33
CA PRO A 3 -52.11 0.82 -8.29
C PRO A 3 -50.97 1.80 -8.59
N VAL A 4 -50.61 2.61 -7.59
CA VAL A 4 -49.48 3.54 -7.66
C VAL A 4 -48.20 2.70 -7.70
N PRO A 5 -47.24 2.95 -8.61
CA PRO A 5 -46.02 2.17 -8.66
C PRO A 5 -45.18 2.45 -7.41
N THR A 6 -45.12 1.47 -6.51
CA THR A 6 -44.27 1.51 -5.32
C THR A 6 -42.81 1.39 -5.76
N VAL A 7 -42.07 2.49 -5.72
CA VAL A 7 -40.62 2.48 -5.96
C VAL A 7 -39.94 1.83 -4.76
N ILE A 8 -39.45 0.62 -4.94
CA ILE A 8 -38.69 -0.10 -3.90
C ILE A 8 -37.20 0.20 -4.13
N VAL A 9 -36.61 0.97 -3.23
CA VAL A 9 -35.17 1.25 -3.25
C VAL A 9 -34.42 0.02 -2.74
N GLN A 10 -33.82 -0.74 -3.65
CA GLN A 10 -32.96 -1.88 -3.32
C GLN A 10 -31.49 -1.55 -3.59
N LYS A 11 -30.58 -2.03 -2.73
CA LYS A 11 -29.14 -1.94 -2.95
C LYS A 11 -28.79 -2.76 -4.20
N ARG A 12 -28.29 -2.11 -5.25
CA ARG A 12 -27.75 -2.82 -6.43
C ARG A 12 -26.51 -3.61 -6.02
N LEU A 13 -26.60 -4.93 -6.09
CA LEU A 13 -25.46 -5.83 -5.94
C LEU A 13 -24.64 -5.92 -7.23
N GLU A 14 -25.27 -5.68 -8.39
CA GLU A 14 -24.62 -5.68 -9.70
C GLU A 14 -24.66 -4.30 -10.36
N VAL A 15 -23.47 -3.73 -10.56
CA VAL A 15 -23.28 -2.51 -11.34
C VAL A 15 -23.12 -2.91 -12.81
N SER A 16 -23.82 -2.22 -13.71
CA SER A 16 -23.67 -2.45 -15.15
C SER A 16 -22.21 -2.28 -15.56
N ARG A 17 -21.66 -3.23 -16.34
CA ARG A 17 -20.27 -3.18 -16.83
C ARG A 17 -19.91 -1.83 -17.45
N LYS A 18 -20.84 -1.23 -18.21
CA LYS A 18 -20.65 0.08 -18.83
C LYS A 18 -20.41 1.18 -17.79
N VAL A 19 -21.21 1.22 -16.74
CA VAL A 19 -21.09 2.20 -15.64
C VAL A 19 -19.76 1.99 -14.91
N SER A 20 -19.39 0.74 -14.63
CA SER A 20 -18.12 0.41 -13.97
C SER A 20 -16.91 0.87 -14.80
N THR A 21 -16.85 0.52 -16.09
CA THR A 21 -15.74 0.93 -16.97
C THR A 21 -15.63 2.45 -17.09
N VAL A 22 -16.76 3.15 -17.30
CA VAL A 22 -16.76 4.61 -17.43
C VAL A 22 -16.30 5.28 -16.13
N THR A 23 -16.78 4.80 -14.98
CA THR A 23 -16.41 5.35 -13.67
C THR A 23 -14.91 5.15 -13.41
N SER A 24 -14.37 3.95 -13.67
CA SER A 24 -12.95 3.67 -13.50
C SER A 24 -12.08 4.52 -14.43
N ALA A 25 -12.45 4.65 -15.71
CA ALA A 25 -11.73 5.49 -16.66
C ALA A 25 -11.73 6.96 -16.23
N PHE A 26 -12.87 7.46 -15.75
CA PHE A 26 -12.98 8.82 -15.22
C PHE A 26 -12.04 9.06 -14.03
N PHE A 27 -12.03 8.17 -13.04
CA PHE A 27 -11.15 8.33 -11.88
C PHE A 27 -9.67 8.17 -12.21
N ILE A 28 -9.33 7.32 -13.18
CA ILE A 28 -7.95 7.24 -13.70
C ILE A 28 -7.56 8.58 -14.31
N MET A 29 -8.35 9.15 -15.22
CA MET A 29 -8.05 10.44 -15.83
C MET A 29 -7.98 11.57 -14.80
N LEU A 30 -8.88 11.57 -13.81
CA LEU A 30 -8.87 12.52 -12.70
C LEU A 30 -7.58 12.40 -11.87
N SER A 31 -7.10 11.18 -11.63
CA SER A 31 -5.86 10.97 -10.88
C SER A 31 -4.62 11.52 -11.61
N PHE A 32 -4.55 11.37 -12.94
CA PHE A 32 -3.50 11.98 -13.76
C PHE A 32 -3.61 13.52 -13.74
N LEU A 33 -4.82 14.06 -13.84
CA LEU A 33 -5.03 15.50 -13.79
C LEU A 33 -4.57 16.09 -12.45
N VAL A 34 -5.01 15.51 -11.33
CA VAL A 34 -4.63 15.99 -9.99
C VAL A 34 -3.13 15.84 -9.76
N SER A 35 -2.54 14.71 -10.13
CA SER A 35 -1.08 14.51 -10.02
C SER A 35 -0.30 15.52 -10.87
N GLY A 36 -0.79 15.82 -12.08
CA GLY A 36 -0.18 16.81 -12.97
C GLY A 36 -0.22 18.22 -12.37
N ILE A 37 -1.35 18.62 -11.78
CA ILE A 37 -1.47 19.91 -11.08
C ILE A 37 -0.45 20.00 -9.93
N ILE A 38 -0.26 18.91 -9.18
CA ILE A 38 0.72 18.87 -8.08
C ILE A 38 2.15 19.02 -8.63
N PHE A 39 2.50 18.32 -9.72
CA PHE A 39 3.83 18.45 -10.31
C PHE A 39 4.11 19.88 -10.77
N GLU A 40 3.17 20.52 -11.48
CA GLU A 40 3.31 21.91 -11.92
C GLU A 40 3.43 22.86 -10.72
N ALA A 41 2.65 22.64 -9.65
CA ALA A 41 2.74 23.42 -8.42
C ALA A 41 4.11 23.28 -7.72
N MET A 42 4.80 22.16 -7.92
CA MET A 42 6.16 21.91 -7.44
C MET A 42 7.24 22.44 -8.40
N GLY A 43 6.86 23.05 -9.53
CA GLY A 43 7.78 23.53 -10.56
C GLY A 43 8.37 22.42 -11.43
N VAL A 44 7.73 21.25 -11.47
CA VAL A 44 8.13 20.09 -12.28
C VAL A 44 7.13 19.91 -13.42
N SER A 45 7.61 19.85 -14.66
CA SER A 45 6.75 19.61 -15.83
C SER A 45 5.96 18.30 -15.68
N ALA A 46 4.63 18.39 -15.66
CA ALA A 46 3.75 17.23 -15.52
C ALA A 46 3.86 16.31 -16.75
N ALA A 47 3.93 16.90 -17.94
CA ALA A 47 4.04 16.17 -19.20
C ALA A 47 5.33 15.33 -19.24
N GLU A 48 6.47 15.93 -18.90
CA GLU A 48 7.75 15.21 -18.82
C GLU A 48 7.70 14.11 -17.78
N THR A 49 7.11 14.37 -16.61
CA THR A 49 6.98 13.38 -15.54
C THR A 49 6.19 12.15 -15.99
N PHE A 50 5.05 12.35 -16.68
CA PHE A 50 4.27 11.23 -17.21
C PHE A 50 5.00 10.45 -18.31
N ILE A 51 5.77 11.13 -19.16
CA ILE A 51 6.62 10.48 -20.16
C ILE A 51 7.69 9.62 -19.48
N VAL A 52 8.34 10.13 -18.44
CA VAL A 52 9.34 9.37 -17.65
C VAL A 52 8.69 8.16 -16.99
N ILE A 53 7.49 8.29 -16.41
CA ILE A 53 6.75 7.15 -15.84
C ILE A 53 6.45 6.11 -16.93
N ALA A 54 5.99 6.52 -18.11
CA ALA A 54 5.72 5.62 -19.22
C ALA A 54 6.99 4.90 -19.71
N SER A 55 8.16 5.54 -19.61
CA SER A 55 9.45 4.98 -20.02
C SER A 55 9.86 3.74 -19.20
N ILE A 56 9.27 3.52 -18.02
CA ILE A 56 9.48 2.32 -17.20
C ILE A 56 9.19 1.05 -17.99
N PHE A 57 8.17 1.07 -18.86
CA PHE A 57 7.79 -0.10 -19.66
C PHE A 57 8.70 -0.32 -20.88
N ALA A 58 9.47 0.68 -21.28
CA ALA A 58 10.38 0.60 -22.43
C ALA A 58 11.81 0.20 -22.03
N SER A 59 12.18 0.35 -20.75
CA SER A 59 13.53 0.07 -20.27
C SER A 59 13.55 -1.06 -19.25
N PRO A 60 14.26 -2.18 -19.51
CA PRO A 60 14.39 -3.29 -18.57
C PRO A 60 14.97 -2.89 -17.22
N SER A 61 15.91 -1.93 -17.19
CA SER A 61 16.52 -1.46 -15.94
C SER A 61 15.55 -0.64 -15.10
N LEU A 62 14.72 0.21 -15.74
CA LEU A 62 13.68 0.97 -15.04
C LEU A 62 12.58 0.04 -14.53
N LEU A 63 12.19 -0.96 -15.31
CA LEU A 63 11.23 -1.98 -14.89
C LEU A 63 11.74 -2.75 -13.67
N LEU A 64 13.01 -3.17 -13.68
CA LEU A 64 13.62 -3.84 -12.53
C LEU A 64 13.59 -2.94 -11.29
N GLN A 65 13.95 -1.66 -11.43
CA GLN A 65 13.90 -0.71 -10.32
C GLN A 65 12.48 -0.51 -9.79
N ALA A 66 11.47 -0.47 -10.67
CA ALA A 66 10.07 -0.39 -10.27
C ALA A 66 9.64 -1.62 -9.46
N ILE A 67 10.03 -2.82 -9.90
CA ILE A 67 9.77 -4.08 -9.18
C ILE A 67 10.45 -4.06 -7.81
N LEU A 68 11.73 -3.72 -7.74
CA LEU A 68 12.49 -3.67 -6.49
C LEU A 68 11.86 -2.70 -5.47
N ARG A 69 11.37 -1.55 -5.95
CA ARG A 69 10.65 -0.56 -5.11
C ARG A 69 9.25 -1.04 -4.70
N GLY A 70 8.61 -1.87 -5.52
CA GLY A 70 7.31 -2.47 -5.23
C GLY A 70 7.35 -3.68 -4.28
N LEU A 71 8.52 -4.33 -4.11
CA LEU A 71 8.66 -5.54 -3.30
C LEU A 71 8.13 -5.39 -1.87
N PRO A 72 8.41 -4.32 -1.09
CA PRO A 72 7.90 -4.21 0.27
C PRO A 72 6.37 -4.27 0.36
N ILE A 73 5.67 -3.56 -0.53
CA ILE A 73 4.20 -3.54 -0.58
C ILE A 73 3.68 -4.88 -1.14
N GLY A 74 4.35 -5.46 -2.13
CA GLY A 74 4.00 -6.78 -2.68
C GLY A 74 4.08 -7.90 -1.63
N LEU A 75 5.14 -7.92 -0.83
CA LEU A 75 5.31 -8.86 0.28
C LEU A 75 4.26 -8.63 1.38
N ALA A 76 3.96 -7.37 1.70
CA ALA A 76 2.89 -7.03 2.63
C ALA A 76 1.52 -7.52 2.14
N ALA A 77 1.21 -7.38 0.84
CA ALA A 77 -0.01 -7.87 0.22
C ALA A 77 -0.12 -9.41 0.29
N LEU A 78 0.99 -10.13 0.11
CA LEU A 78 1.03 -11.58 0.27
C LEU A 78 0.69 -11.98 1.72
N GLY A 79 1.24 -11.29 2.73
CA GLY A 79 0.88 -11.51 4.13
C GLY A 79 -0.60 -11.22 4.41
N LEU A 80 -1.12 -10.12 3.86
CA LEU A 80 -2.51 -9.71 4.01
C LEU A 80 -3.50 -10.71 3.40
N SER A 81 -3.09 -11.46 2.37
CA SER A 81 -3.93 -12.50 1.76
C SER A 81 -4.40 -13.56 2.77
N VAL A 82 -3.63 -13.83 3.83
CA VAL A 82 -4.02 -14.72 4.94
C VAL A 82 -5.07 -14.06 5.82
N ALA A 83 -4.91 -12.77 6.15
CA ALA A 83 -5.88 -12.00 6.94
C ALA A 83 -7.23 -11.86 6.22
N PHE A 84 -7.22 -11.72 4.89
CA PHE A 84 -8.45 -11.67 4.09
C PHE A 84 -9.27 -12.95 4.17
N ARG A 85 -8.66 -14.13 4.39
CA ARG A 85 -9.41 -15.38 4.62
C ARG A 85 -10.25 -15.33 5.90
N MET A 86 -9.87 -14.49 6.85
CA MET A 86 -10.58 -14.25 8.11
C MET A 86 -11.54 -13.04 8.04
N ASN A 87 -11.79 -12.50 6.84
CA ASN A 87 -12.58 -11.28 6.60
C ASN A 87 -12.02 -10.02 7.30
N PHE A 88 -10.71 -9.98 7.59
CA PHE A 88 -10.05 -8.76 8.08
C PHE A 88 -9.56 -7.91 6.92
N TRP A 89 -10.25 -6.80 6.66
CA TRP A 89 -9.94 -5.90 5.56
C TRP A 89 -8.75 -4.97 5.84
N ASN A 90 -8.40 -4.76 7.11
CA ASN A 90 -7.27 -3.93 7.52
C ASN A 90 -6.67 -4.49 8.83
N ILE A 91 -5.36 -4.74 8.82
CA ILE A 91 -4.56 -5.18 9.99
C ILE A 91 -3.45 -4.18 10.37
N GLY A 92 -3.54 -2.95 9.85
CA GLY A 92 -2.52 -1.92 10.01
C GLY A 92 -1.27 -2.16 9.17
N ALA A 93 -1.38 -2.80 8.00
CA ALA A 93 -0.24 -3.26 7.19
C ALA A 93 0.78 -2.14 6.87
N GLU A 94 0.33 -0.93 6.54
CA GLU A 94 1.24 0.22 6.31
C GLU A 94 2.09 0.52 7.55
N GLY A 95 1.48 0.54 8.72
CA GLY A 95 2.20 0.75 9.97
C GLY A 95 3.13 -0.42 10.32
N GLN A 96 2.78 -1.66 9.95
CA GLN A 96 3.70 -2.80 10.09
C GLN A 96 4.97 -2.61 9.24
N ILE A 97 4.83 -2.09 8.01
CA ILE A 97 5.96 -1.75 7.13
C ILE A 97 6.82 -0.66 7.79
N TYR A 98 6.23 0.44 8.24
CA TYR A 98 6.97 1.54 8.86
C TYR A 98 7.66 1.12 10.16
N MET A 99 7.00 0.35 11.03
CA MET A 99 7.60 -0.14 12.27
C MET A 99 8.74 -1.13 12.00
N GLY A 100 8.58 -1.98 10.98
CA GLY A 100 9.65 -2.85 10.51
C GLY A 100 10.86 -2.06 10.05
N MET A 101 10.65 -1.05 9.19
CA MET A 101 11.71 -0.13 8.73
C MET A 101 12.40 0.56 9.90
N PHE A 102 11.64 1.10 10.85
CA PHE A 102 12.19 1.77 12.03
C PHE A 102 13.09 0.83 12.86
N ALA A 103 12.63 -0.40 13.12
CA ALA A 103 13.39 -1.38 13.87
C ALA A 103 14.67 -1.84 13.15
N ALA A 104 14.61 -2.13 11.85
CA ALA A 104 15.79 -2.45 11.04
C ALA A 104 16.81 -1.30 11.06
N THR A 105 16.35 -0.06 10.86
CA THR A 105 17.21 1.13 10.93
C THR A 105 17.85 1.28 12.31
N GLY A 106 17.09 1.03 13.38
CA GLY A 106 17.63 1.04 14.76
C GLY A 106 18.78 0.04 14.94
N VAL A 107 18.63 -1.20 14.46
CA VAL A 107 19.66 -2.24 14.58
C VAL A 107 20.97 -1.84 13.87
N ILE A 108 20.89 -1.34 12.64
CA ILE A 108 22.11 -0.93 11.92
C ILE A 108 22.77 0.28 12.57
N LEU A 109 22.00 1.26 13.06
CA LEU A 109 22.57 2.42 13.75
C LEU A 109 23.27 2.02 15.04
N LEU A 110 22.67 1.13 15.85
CA LEU A 110 23.32 0.60 17.05
C LEU A 110 24.61 -0.15 16.72
N HIS A 111 24.63 -0.93 15.63
CA HIS A 111 25.86 -1.58 15.17
C HIS A 111 26.91 -0.55 14.72
N THR A 112 26.54 0.43 13.90
CA THR A 112 27.47 1.44 13.36
C THR A 112 28.11 2.29 14.45
N PHE A 113 27.36 2.70 15.47
CA PHE A 113 27.86 3.59 16.51
C PHE A 113 28.46 2.88 17.73
N GLN A 114 27.99 1.68 18.06
CA GLN A 114 28.40 0.99 19.29
C GLN A 114 29.03 -0.39 19.05
N GLY A 115 29.14 -0.85 17.80
CA GLY A 115 29.66 -2.18 17.51
C GLY A 115 28.81 -3.30 18.13
N PHE A 116 27.50 -3.05 18.33
CA PHE A 116 26.62 -3.86 19.17
C PHE A 116 26.57 -5.36 18.82
N LEU A 117 26.80 -5.71 17.54
CA LEU A 117 26.74 -7.07 17.01
C LEU A 117 27.92 -7.35 16.08
N PRO A 118 28.37 -8.61 15.93
CA PRO A 118 29.21 -9.03 14.82
C PRO A 118 28.55 -8.73 13.47
N SER A 119 29.31 -8.27 12.47
CA SER A 119 28.75 -7.79 11.19
C SER A 119 27.89 -8.83 10.45
N VAL A 120 28.21 -10.12 10.58
CA VAL A 120 27.43 -11.23 9.99
C VAL A 120 26.02 -11.34 10.59
N LEU A 121 25.85 -10.93 11.86
CA LEU A 121 24.57 -11.04 12.57
C LEU A 121 23.67 -9.82 12.40
N VAL A 122 24.16 -8.72 11.82
CA VAL A 122 23.38 -7.49 11.67
C VAL A 122 22.15 -7.71 10.79
N PHE A 123 22.30 -8.34 9.62
CA PHE A 123 21.18 -8.62 8.72
C PHE A 123 20.12 -9.54 9.35
N PRO A 124 20.48 -10.71 9.94
CA PRO A 124 19.53 -11.53 10.67
C PRO A 124 18.84 -10.78 11.82
N ALA A 125 19.57 -9.95 12.58
CA ALA A 125 19.01 -9.16 13.66
C ALA A 125 18.03 -8.09 13.14
N MET A 126 18.33 -7.44 12.01
CA MET A 126 17.40 -6.49 11.36
C MET A 126 16.11 -7.18 10.93
N LEU A 127 16.19 -8.38 10.34
CA LEU A 127 15.01 -9.15 9.94
C LEU A 127 14.16 -9.52 11.16
N LEU A 128 14.78 -10.03 12.22
CA LEU A 128 14.08 -10.41 13.45
C LEU A 128 13.44 -9.19 14.13
N ALA A 129 14.18 -8.09 14.27
CA ALA A 129 13.67 -6.85 14.85
C ALA A 129 12.50 -6.29 14.05
N SER A 130 12.59 -6.32 12.70
CA SER A 130 11.50 -5.90 11.83
C SER A 130 10.25 -6.77 11.99
N PHE A 131 10.43 -8.09 12.03
CA PHE A 131 9.33 -9.05 12.23
C PHE A 131 8.62 -8.81 13.56
N LEU A 132 9.38 -8.64 14.64
CA LEU A 132 8.82 -8.38 15.97
C LEU A 132 8.12 -7.03 16.03
N ALA A 133 8.75 -5.94 15.58
CA ALA A 133 8.16 -4.60 15.64
C ALA A 133 6.90 -4.48 14.76
N GLY A 134 6.95 -4.99 13.53
CA GLY A 134 5.78 -5.04 12.63
C GLY A 134 4.68 -5.94 13.19
N GLY A 135 5.02 -7.11 13.72
CA GLY A 135 4.07 -8.03 14.35
C GLY A 135 3.40 -7.44 15.59
N LEU A 136 4.16 -6.74 16.44
CA LEU A 136 3.62 -6.02 17.60
C LEU A 136 2.69 -4.88 17.17
N TYR A 137 2.98 -4.19 16.07
CA TYR A 137 2.11 -3.13 15.57
C TYR A 137 0.71 -3.64 15.19
N CYS A 138 0.60 -4.89 14.71
CA CYS A 138 -0.68 -5.55 14.43
C CYS A 138 -1.59 -5.64 15.67
N LEU A 139 -1.02 -5.62 16.88
CA LEU A 139 -1.81 -5.66 18.11
C LEU A 139 -2.68 -4.42 18.29
N LEU A 140 -2.28 -3.25 17.77
CA LEU A 140 -3.07 -2.03 17.87
C LEU A 140 -4.46 -2.17 17.22
N PRO A 141 -4.58 -2.48 15.91
CA PRO A 141 -5.89 -2.72 15.30
C PRO A 141 -6.58 -3.96 15.88
N ALA A 142 -5.84 -5.01 16.28
CA ALA A 142 -6.43 -6.20 16.87
C ALA A 142 -7.15 -5.91 18.20
N ILE A 143 -6.53 -5.15 19.10
CA ILE A 143 -7.13 -4.75 20.39
C ILE A 143 -8.36 -3.86 20.17
N LEU A 144 -8.27 -2.88 19.25
CA LEU A 144 -9.40 -2.01 18.93
C LEU A 144 -10.58 -2.81 18.37
N LYS A 145 -10.30 -3.81 17.54
CA LYS A 145 -11.33 -4.67 16.96
C LYS A 145 -11.94 -5.63 17.98
N ALA A 146 -11.13 -6.21 18.87
CA ALA A 146 -11.61 -7.08 19.94
C ALA A 146 -12.54 -6.35 20.92
N LYS A 147 -12.36 -5.04 21.10
CA LYS A 147 -13.28 -4.20 21.89
C LYS A 147 -14.57 -3.82 21.18
N GLN A 148 -14.61 -3.92 19.85
CA GLN A 148 -15.79 -3.59 19.03
C GLN A 148 -16.63 -4.82 18.68
N ALA A 149 -16.10 -6.02 18.89
CA ALA A 149 -16.77 -7.31 18.71
C ALA A 149 -17.51 -7.70 19.99
#